data_AF-A0A2H0LV01-F1
#
_entry.id   AF-A0A2H0LV01-F1
#
_cell.length_a   1.000
_cell.length_b   1.000
_cell.length_c   1.000
_cell.angle_alpha   90.00
_cell.angle_beta   90.00
_cell.angle_gamma   90.00
#
_symmetry.space_group_name_H-M   'P 1'
#
loop_
_entity.id
_entity.type
_entity.pdbx_description
1 polymer ?
#
loop_
_entity_poly.entity_id
_entity_poly.type
_entity_poly.pdbx_seq_one_letter_code
_entity_poly.pdbx_strand_id
1 'polypeptide(L)' 'MIEGRRYCVDILIQLHSVVGAILRVEDKVFRRHLEGCVTDSFKGKSEIDKIKKIDEILTLIHKFRHV' A
#
# COMPACT_ATOMS: atom_id res chain seq x y z
N MET A 1 -12.78 -24.16 6.26
CA MET A 1 -13.85 -23.42 6.97
C MET A 1 -15.23 -23.72 6.40
N ILE A 2 -15.42 -23.60 5.09
CA ILE A 2 -16.67 -23.89 4.38
C ILE A 2 -17.00 -25.39 4.38
N GLU A 3 -16.07 -26.24 3.94
CA GLU A 3 -16.25 -27.71 3.96
C GLU A 3 -16.55 -28.25 5.36
N GLY A 4 -15.89 -27.68 6.38
CA GLY A 4 -16.13 -27.98 7.79
C GLY A 4 -17.35 -27.30 8.40
N ARG A 5 -18.21 -26.66 7.61
CA ARG A 5 -19.46 -25.98 8.03
C ARG A 5 -19.31 -25.11 9.28
N ARG A 6 -18.22 -24.34 9.37
CA ARG A 6 -18.02 -23.38 10.47
C ARG A 6 -19.10 -22.32 10.47
N TYR A 7 -19.39 -21.76 11.65
CA TYR A 7 -20.38 -20.69 11.81
C TYR A 7 -20.02 -19.49 10.93
N CYS A 8 -21.01 -18.93 10.23
CA CYS A 8 -20.79 -17.91 9.22
C CYS A 8 -20.05 -16.67 9.77
N VAL A 9 -20.34 -16.26 11.00
CA VAL A 9 -19.67 -15.11 11.64
C VAL A 9 -18.18 -15.38 11.84
N ASP A 10 -17.79 -16.60 12.21
CA ASP A 10 -16.37 -16.95 12.37
C ASP A 10 -15.63 -16.89 11.03
N ILE A 11 -16.30 -17.29 9.94
CA ILE A 11 -15.74 -17.19 8.58
C ILE A 11 -15.53 -15.72 8.21
N LEU A 12 -16.51 -14.85 8.50
CA LEU A 12 -16.41 -13.41 8.26
C LEU A 12 -15.26 -12.77 9.05
N ILE A 13 -15.06 -13.17 10.32
CA ILE A 13 -13.93 -12.71 11.14
C ILE A 13 -12.59 -13.14 10.53
N GLN A 14 -12.49 -14.38 10.06
CA GLN A 14 -11.27 -14.87 9.41
C GLN A 14 -10.98 -14.13 8.10
N LEU A 15 -12.00 -13.86 7.28
CA LEU A 15 -11.84 -13.06 6.08
C LEU A 15 -11.35 -11.64 6.38
N HIS A 16 -11.92 -10.98 7.39
CA HIS A 16 -11.42 -9.66 7.85
C HIS A 16 -9.97 -9.72 8.32
N SER A 17 -9.58 -10.81 9.00
CA SER A 17 -8.20 -11.00 9.45
C SER A 17 -7.23 -11.09 8.27
N VAL A 18 -7.63 -11.78 7.19
CA VAL A 18 -6.86 -11.85 5.94
C VAL A 18 -6.77 -10.48 5.27
N VAL A 19 -7.88 -9.75 5.14
CA VAL A 19 -7.87 -8.38 4.60
C VAL A 19 -6.90 -7.49 5.39
N GLY A 20 -6.96 -7.51 6.71
CA GLY A 20 -6.03 -6.75 7.55
C GLY A 20 -4.56 -7.18 7.38
N ALA A 21 -4.30 -8.46 7.11
CA ALA A 21 -2.95 -8.93 6.80
C ALA A 21 -2.45 -8.41 5.45
N ILE A 22 -3.31 -8.40 4.43
CA ILE A 22 -2.99 -7.86 3.10
C ILE A 22 -2.67 -6.36 3.21
N LEU A 23 -3.50 -5.57 3.88
CA LEU A 23 -3.27 -4.14 4.08
C LEU A 23 -1.91 -3.86 4.75
N ARG A 24 -1.53 -4.65 5.75
CA ARG A 24 -0.20 -4.52 6.40
C ARG A 24 0.96 -4.83 5.46
N VAL A 25 0.78 -5.77 4.52
CA VAL A 25 1.81 -6.08 3.51
C VAL A 25 1.90 -4.96 2.49
N GLU A 26 0.76 -4.45 2.04
CA GLU A 26 0.66 -3.31 1.13
C GLU A 26 1.36 -2.07 1.70
N ASP A 27 1.09 -1.71 2.96
CA ASP A 27 1.76 -0.61 3.66
C ASP A 27 3.29 -0.77 3.67
N LYS A 28 3.80 -1.98 3.90
CA LYS A 28 5.24 -2.26 3.92
C LYS A 28 5.86 -2.10 2.53
N VAL A 29 5.20 -2.60 1.49
CA VAL A 29 5.65 -2.46 0.10
C VAL A 29 5.65 -0.99 -0.30
N PHE A 30 4.57 -0.27 0.01
CA PHE A 30 4.43 1.13 -0.30
C PHE A 30 5.47 2.00 0.42
N ARG A 31 5.68 1.78 1.72
CA ARG A 31 6.73 2.45 2.50
C ARG A 31 8.11 2.26 1.88
N ARG A 32 8.48 1.02 1.53
CA ARG A 32 9.77 0.72 0.90
C ARG A 32 9.92 1.41 -0.45
N HIS A 33 8.85 1.46 -1.25
CA HIS A 33 8.85 2.19 -2.51
C HIS A 33 9.10 3.68 -2.29
N LEU A 34 8.38 4.32 -1.35
CA LEU A 34 8.56 5.73 -1.04
C LEU A 34 9.98 6.04 -0.54
N GLU A 35 10.53 5.22 0.35
CA GLU A 35 11.89 5.39 0.88
C GLU A 35 12.94 5.40 -0.26
N GLY A 36 12.87 4.46 -1.19
CA GLY A 36 13.79 4.42 -2.34
C GLY A 36 13.54 5.57 -3.33
N CYS A 37 12.27 5.76 -3.70
CA CYS A 37 11.84 6.74 -4.68
C CYS A 37 12.20 8.17 -4.26
N VAL A 38 11.95 8.55 -3.01
CA VAL A 38 12.30 9.87 -2.46
C VAL A 38 13.82 10.00 -2.33
N THR A 39 14.52 9.00 -1.80
CA THR A 39 15.97 9.07 -1.60
C THR A 39 16.73 9.26 -2.91
N ASP A 40 16.28 8.64 -4.00
CA ASP A 40 16.97 8.72 -5.29
C ASP A 40 16.58 9.97 -6.08
N SER A 41 15.31 10.39 -6.00
CA SER A 41 14.80 11.50 -6.82
C SER A 41 15.21 12.88 -6.29
N PHE A 42 15.42 13.00 -4.98
CA PHE A 42 15.90 14.25 -4.37
C PHE A 42 17.42 14.44 -4.43
N LYS A 43 18.19 13.42 -4.86
CA LYS A 43 19.64 13.56 -5.12
C LYS A 43 19.95 14.24 -6.46
N GLY A 44 18.98 14.31 -7.38
CA GLY A 44 19.13 14.98 -8.67
C GLY A 44 19.17 16.51 -8.56
N LYS A 45 19.86 17.17 -9.51
CA LYS A 45 19.94 18.64 -9.58
C LYS A 45 18.76 19.31 -10.32
N SER A 46 17.96 18.53 -11.04
CA SER A 46 16.86 19.03 -11.88
C SER A 46 15.59 19.22 -11.05
N GLU A 47 15.10 20.46 -10.99
CA GLU A 47 13.88 20.80 -10.25
C GLU A 47 12.63 20.23 -10.92
N ILE A 48 12.64 20.14 -12.26
CA ILE A 48 11.54 19.55 -13.04
C ILE A 48 11.37 18.07 -12.72
N ASP A 49 12.48 17.33 -12.59
CA ASP A 49 12.43 15.90 -12.27
C ASP A 49 11.93 15.64 -10.85
N LYS A 50 12.28 16.51 -9.89
CA LYS A 50 11.73 16.44 -8.53
C LYS A 50 10.22 16.65 -8.52
N ILE A 51 9.73 17.68 -9.22
CA ILE A 51 8.28 17.97 -9.31
C ILE A 51 7.53 16.77 -9.92
N LYS A 52 8.06 16.21 -11.02
CA LYS A 52 7.47 15.02 -11.65
C LYS A 52 7.40 13.82 -10.71
N LYS A 53 8.43 13.63 -9.88
CA LYS A 53 8.44 12.53 -8.91
C LYS A 53 7.47 12.73 -7.75
N ILE A 54 7.32 13.97 -7.29
CA ILE A 54 6.31 14.31 -6.28
C ILE A 54 4.90 13.99 -6.82
N ASP A 55 4.61 14.34 -8.06
CA ASP A 55 3.32 14.05 -8.69
C ASP A 55 3.06 12.54 -8.85
N GLU A 56 4.10 11.77 -9.21
CA GLU A 56 4.04 10.30 -9.22
C GLU A 56 3.71 9.74 -7.83
N ILE A 57 4.36 10.23 -6.77
CA ILE A 57 4.10 9.82 -5.39
C ILE A 57 2.66 10.16 -4.97
N LEU A 58 2.19 11.37 -5.25
CA LEU A 58 0.82 11.80 -4.92
C LEU A 58 -0.21 10.93 -5.64
N THR A 59 0.02 10.61 -6.91
CA THR A 59 -0.84 9.71 -7.70
C THR A 59 -0.91 8.31 -7.09
N LEU A 60 0.24 7.76 -6.66
CA LEU A 60 0.28 6.46 -5.99
C LEU A 60 -0.46 6.51 -4.65
N ILE A 61 -0.29 7.56 -3.85
CA ILE A 61 -1.04 7.74 -2.61
C ILE A 61 -2.55 7.73 -2.90
N HIS A 62 -3.02 8.50 -3.87
CA HIS A 62 -4.44 8.51 -4.23
C HIS A 62 -4.95 7.13 -4.66
N LYS A 63 -4.16 6.39 -5.43
CA LYS A 63 -4.56 5.06 -5.93
C LYS A 63 -4.66 4.00 -4.84
N PHE A 64 -3.78 4.03 -3.83
CA PHE A 64 -3.66 2.97 -2.81
C PHE A 64 -4.24 3.36 -1.44
N ARG A 65 -4.44 4.64 -1.14
CA ARG A 65 -5.02 5.12 0.14
C ARG A 65 -6.50 5.50 0.06
N HIS A 66 -7.26 4.97 -0.90
CA HIS A 66 -8.71 5.06 -0.83
C HIS A 66 -9.22 4.23 0.36
N VAL A 67 -9.38 4.93 1.48
CA VAL A 67 -10.26 4.55 2.60
C VAL A 67 -11.71 4.73 2.15
#